data_AF-A0A2K2V7H8-F1
#
_entry.id   AF-A0A2K2V7H8-F1
#
_cell.length_a   1.000
_cell.length_b   1.000
_cell.length_c   1.000
_cell.angle_alpha   90.00
_cell.angle_beta   90.00
_cell.angle_gamma   90.00
#
_symmetry.space_group_name_H-M   'P 1'
#
loop_
_entity.id
_entity.type
_entity.pdbx_description
1 polymer ?
#
loop_
_entity_poly.entity_id
_entity_poly.type
_entity_poly.pdbx_seq_one_letter_code
_entity_poly.pdbx_strand_id
1 'polypeptide(L)'
;MYLCGRAKGFILPSRSSSMAILELYVSYDDLSSKIIEMMDEIKKAARRAGYTLAVRRIEQPGDDVIIRAALTGITTAPAVRIGENVILGRETVEFLMNLINKK
;
A
#
# COMPACT_ATOMS: atom_id res chain seq x y z
N MET A 1 34.35 39.44 26.42
CA MET A 1 32.90 39.20 26.54
C MET A 1 32.58 37.94 25.74
N TYR A 2 32.23 36.84 26.40
CA TYR A 2 31.76 35.62 25.76
C TYR A 2 30.25 35.70 25.50
N LEU A 3 29.78 34.90 24.54
CA LEU A 3 28.39 34.45 24.25
C LEU A 3 27.66 35.12 23.08
N CYS A 4 27.83 34.52 21.90
CA CYS A 4 26.74 34.13 20.98
C CYS A 4 27.42 33.44 19.78
N GLY A 5 27.02 32.30 19.26
CA GLY A 5 25.96 31.35 19.54
C GLY A 5 26.18 30.26 18.50
N ARG A 6 26.35 29.03 18.96
CA ARG A 6 26.75 27.86 18.17
C ARG A 6 25.64 27.54 17.17
N ALA A 7 25.78 27.96 15.92
CA ALA A 7 24.92 27.46 14.84
C ALA A 7 25.34 26.01 14.55
N LYS A 8 24.82 25.08 15.37
CA LYS A 8 24.67 23.68 14.97
C LYS A 8 23.65 23.67 13.84
N GLY A 9 24.12 23.84 12.61
CA GLY A 9 23.39 23.43 11.41
C GLY A 9 23.31 21.90 11.40
N PHE A 10 22.47 21.36 12.26
CA PHE A 10 22.13 19.95 12.33
C PHE A 10 20.79 19.78 11.63
N ILE A 11 20.80 19.60 10.31
CA ILE A 11 19.65 19.05 9.58
C ILE A 11 20.17 18.10 8.51
N LEU A 12 20.34 16.84 8.89
CA LEU A 12 20.21 15.67 8.01
C LEU A 12 19.14 14.79 8.67
N PRO A 13 18.25 14.10 7.93
CA PRO A 13 18.56 13.38 6.70
C PRO A 13 17.77 13.91 5.48
N SER A 14 18.38 13.99 4.29
CA SER A 14 18.47 12.87 3.33
C SER A 14 17.10 12.37 2.89
N ARG A 15 16.72 12.69 1.64
CA ARG A 15 15.63 12.11 0.84
C ARG A 15 14.31 11.96 1.61
N SER A 16 13.33 12.78 1.22
CA SER A 16 11.92 12.40 1.31
C SER A 16 11.70 11.14 0.48
N SER A 17 12.13 9.98 0.99
CA SER A 17 11.65 8.67 0.58
C SER A 17 10.25 8.56 1.16
N SER A 18 9.30 9.32 0.60
CA SER A 18 7.89 9.12 0.86
C SER A 18 7.62 7.67 0.47
N MET A 19 7.54 6.77 1.45
CA MET A 19 7.25 5.36 1.20
C MET A 19 5.99 5.31 0.34
N ALA A 20 6.12 4.75 -0.87
CA ALA A 20 5.00 4.69 -1.78
C ALA A 20 3.85 3.94 -1.08
N ILE A 21 2.64 4.49 -1.15
CA ILE A 21 1.47 3.87 -0.53
C ILE A 21 1.01 2.76 -1.48
N LEU A 22 0.92 1.55 -0.95
CA LEU A 22 0.34 0.40 -1.61
C LEU A 22 -1.07 0.23 -1.05
N GLU A 23 -2.06 0.67 -1.82
CA GLU A 23 -3.46 0.55 -1.45
C GLU A 23 -3.99 -0.81 -1.93
N LEU A 24 -4.35 -1.67 -0.98
CA LEU A 24 -4.90 -2.99 -1.24
C LEU A 24 -6.40 -2.95 -1.00
N TYR A 25 -7.17 -3.18 -2.07
CA TYR A 25 -8.62 -3.27 -2.06
C TYR A 25 -9.04 -4.73 -2.03
N VAL A 26 -9.78 -5.13 -1.01
CA VAL A 26 -10.29 -6.49 -0.82
C VAL A 26 -11.81 -6.48 -0.65
N SER A 27 -12.48 -7.47 -1.20
CA SER A 27 -13.93 -7.70 -1.12
C SER A 27 -14.25 -8.94 -0.27
N TYR A 28 -15.51 -9.37 -0.20
CA TYR A 28 -15.93 -10.63 0.45
C TYR A 28 -15.89 -11.86 -0.48
N ASP A 29 -15.18 -11.78 -1.61
CA ASP A 29 -14.99 -12.91 -2.52
C ASP A 29 -13.93 -13.91 -2.01
N ASP A 30 -13.99 -15.17 -2.46
CA ASP A 30 -13.06 -16.24 -2.06
C ASP A 30 -11.57 -15.86 -2.25
N LEU A 31 -11.25 -15.09 -3.30
CA LEU A 31 -9.89 -14.60 -3.54
C LEU A 31 -9.41 -13.63 -2.48
N SER A 32 -10.31 -12.80 -1.97
CA SER A 32 -10.01 -11.82 -0.93
C SER A 32 -9.83 -12.48 0.43
N SER A 33 -10.55 -13.57 0.73
CA SER A 33 -10.34 -14.39 1.93
C SER A 33 -8.89 -14.88 2.02
N LYS A 34 -8.34 -15.41 0.93
CA LYS A 34 -6.94 -15.87 0.87
C LYS A 34 -5.93 -14.73 1.11
N ILE A 35 -6.21 -13.53 0.59
CA ILE A 35 -5.38 -12.34 0.83
C ILE A 35 -5.46 -11.91 2.30
N ILE A 36 -6.63 -12.00 2.92
CA ILE A 36 -6.83 -11.67 4.34
C ILE A 36 -6.04 -12.64 5.23
N GLU A 37 -6.03 -13.94 4.92
CA GLU A 37 -5.21 -14.92 5.64
C GLU A 37 -3.71 -14.62 5.55
N MET A 38 -3.24 -14.18 4.39
CA MET A 38 -1.84 -13.85 4.13
C MET A 38 -1.48 -12.39 4.48
N MET A 39 -2.38 -11.63 5.09
CA MET A 39 -2.23 -10.18 5.29
C MET A 39 -0.99 -9.81 6.11
N ASP A 40 -0.61 -10.63 7.09
CA ASP A 40 0.58 -10.40 7.91
C ASP A 40 1.88 -10.51 7.08
N GLU A 41 1.96 -11.51 6.20
CA GLU A 41 3.08 -11.68 5.28
C GLU A 41 3.13 -10.55 4.24
N ILE A 42 1.98 -10.15 3.71
CA ILE A 42 1.87 -9.02 2.78
C ILE A 42 2.34 -7.72 3.43
N LYS A 43 1.94 -7.44 4.68
CA LYS A 43 2.41 -6.26 5.43
C LYS A 43 3.93 -6.26 5.60
N LYS A 44 4.51 -7.40 5.98
CA LYS A 44 5.96 -7.56 6.11
C LYS A 44 6.65 -7.37 4.76
N ALA A 45 6.14 -7.98 3.71
CA ALA A 45 6.65 -7.88 2.35
C ALA A 45 6.61 -6.44 1.81
N ALA A 46 5.47 -5.76 1.95
CA ALA A 46 5.30 -4.36 1.57
C ALA A 46 6.29 -3.45 2.31
N ARG A 47 6.43 -3.62 3.63
CA ARG A 47 7.38 -2.84 4.43
C ARG A 47 8.82 -3.08 4.02
N ARG A 48 9.22 -4.33 3.75
CA ARG A 48 10.56 -4.67 3.22
C ARG A 48 10.82 -4.02 1.86
N ALA A 49 9.82 -4.01 0.99
CA ALA A 49 9.88 -3.39 -0.32
C ALA A 49 9.78 -1.85 -0.29
N GLY A 50 9.69 -1.24 0.90
CA GLY A 50 9.64 0.22 1.05
C GLY A 50 8.26 0.84 0.84
N TYR A 51 7.20 0.03 0.85
CA TYR A 51 5.82 0.48 0.74
C TYR A 51 5.13 0.59 2.09
N THR A 52 4.20 1.54 2.20
CA THR A 52 3.23 1.59 3.29
C THR A 52 1.93 0.93 2.82
N LEU A 53 1.54 -0.20 3.43
CA LEU A 53 0.31 -0.91 3.06
C LEU A 53 -0.93 -0.21 3.67
N ALA A 54 -1.86 0.23 2.82
CA ALA A 54 -3.17 0.73 3.22
C ALA A 54 -4.24 -0.25 2.74
N VAL A 55 -4.92 -0.93 3.67
CA VAL A 55 -5.96 -1.90 3.32
C VAL A 55 -7.32 -1.21 3.31
N ARG A 56 -8.02 -1.30 2.17
CA ARG A 56 -9.37 -0.81 1.96
C ARG A 56 -10.29 -2.02 1.78
N ARG A 57 -11.23 -2.21 2.71
CA ARG A 57 -12.21 -3.29 2.62
C ARG A 57 -13.46 -2.76 1.93
N ILE A 58 -13.95 -3.50 0.96
CA ILE A 58 -15.19 -3.23 0.23
C ILE A 58 -16.23 -4.19 0.79
N GLU A 59 -17.06 -3.70 1.71
CA GLU A 59 -18.04 -4.54 2.41
C GLU A 59 -19.38 -4.63 1.66
N GLN A 60 -19.83 -3.57 0.99
CA GLN A 60 -21.11 -3.53 0.27
C GLN A 60 -21.05 -2.70 -1.03
N PRO A 61 -21.79 -3.09 -2.09
CA PRO A 61 -21.99 -2.25 -3.28
C PRO A 61 -22.68 -0.93 -2.87
N GLY A 62 -21.95 0.19 -2.95
CA GLY A 62 -22.41 1.51 -2.50
C GLY A 62 -21.49 2.18 -1.48
N ASP A 63 -20.45 1.49 -1.00
CA ASP A 63 -19.43 2.10 -0.16
C ASP A 63 -18.67 3.20 -0.93
N ASP A 64 -18.38 4.33 -0.28
CA ASP A 64 -17.50 5.39 -0.80
C ASP A 64 -16.18 4.83 -1.33
N VAL A 65 -15.71 3.72 -0.74
CA VAL A 65 -14.53 2.99 -1.19
C VAL A 65 -14.67 2.45 -2.61
N ILE A 66 -15.84 1.93 -3.01
CA ILE A 66 -16.10 1.46 -4.38
C ILE A 66 -16.14 2.61 -5.36
N ILE A 67 -16.80 3.72 -4.99
CA ILE A 67 -16.91 4.89 -5.85
C ILE A 67 -15.50 5.48 -6.09
N ARG A 68 -14.71 5.62 -5.03
CA ARG A 68 -13.30 6.07 -5.14
C ARG A 68 -12.44 5.08 -5.92
N ALA A 69 -12.63 3.78 -5.70
CA ALA A 69 -11.94 2.74 -6.45
C ALA A 69 -12.25 2.85 -7.95
N ALA A 70 -13.53 2.96 -8.33
CA ALA A 70 -13.98 3.09 -9.71
C ALA A 70 -13.44 4.37 -10.39
N LEU A 71 -13.44 5.51 -9.68
CA LEU A 71 -12.84 6.77 -10.16
C LEU A 71 -11.34 6.66 -10.44
N THR A 72 -10.71 5.63 -9.90
CA THR A 72 -9.26 5.40 -10.01
C THR A 72 -8.92 4.23 -10.92
N GLY A 73 -9.92 3.65 -11.61
CA GLY A 73 -9.74 2.54 -12.54
C GLY A 73 -9.87 1.15 -11.92
N ILE A 74 -10.23 1.05 -10.64
CA ILE A 74 -10.47 -0.23 -9.97
C ILE A 74 -11.91 -0.66 -10.22
N THR A 75 -12.07 -1.61 -11.14
CA THR A 75 -13.38 -2.15 -11.55
C THR A 75 -13.71 -3.49 -10.91
N THR A 76 -12.71 -4.17 -10.36
CA THR A 76 -12.85 -5.49 -9.72
C THR A 76 -11.94 -5.63 -8.51
N ALA A 77 -12.36 -6.42 -7.53
CA ALA A 77 -11.58 -6.80 -6.36
C ALA A 77 -11.21 -8.29 -6.45
N PRO A 78 -10.05 -8.71 -5.94
CA PRO A 78 -9.05 -7.90 -5.24
C PRO A 78 -8.24 -7.00 -6.18
N ALA A 79 -7.86 -5.81 -5.72
CA ALA A 79 -7.05 -4.85 -6.49
C ALA A 79 -5.93 -4.24 -5.65
N VAL A 80 -4.82 -3.91 -6.29
CA VAL A 80 -3.71 -3.17 -5.70
C VAL A 80 -3.47 -1.91 -6.50
N ARG A 81 -3.33 -0.79 -5.80
CA ARG A 81 -2.95 0.49 -6.39
C ARG A 81 -1.65 0.99 -5.78
N ILE A 82 -0.74 1.44 -6.63
CA ILE A 82 0.55 2.04 -6.24
C ILE A 82 0.71 3.33 -7.05
N GLY A 83 0.37 4.47 -6.44
CA GLY A 83 0.35 5.75 -7.14
C GLY A 83 -0.68 5.76 -8.28
N GLU A 84 -0.22 5.87 -9.52
CA GLU A 84 -1.07 5.82 -10.73
C GLU A 84 -1.23 4.40 -11.29
N ASN A 85 -0.45 3.44 -10.82
CA ASN A 85 -0.54 2.05 -11.29
C ASN A 85 -1.65 1.31 -10.56
N VAL A 86 -2.49 0.60 -11.30
CA VAL A 86 -3.58 -0.22 -10.79
C VAL A 86 -3.44 -1.64 -11.33
N ILE A 87 -3.50 -2.62 -10.42
CA ILE A 87 -3.43 -4.05 -10.68
C ILE A 87 -4.74 -4.66 -10.19
N LEU A 88 -5.35 -5.53 -10.98
CA LEU A 88 -6.71 -6.02 -10.76
C LEU A 88 -6.78 -7.56 -10.72
N GLY A 89 -7.75 -8.09 -9.99
CA GLY A 89 -8.15 -9.49 -10.00
C GLY A 89 -7.00 -10.47 -9.69
N ARG A 90 -6.75 -11.42 -10.61
CA ARG A 90 -5.69 -12.44 -10.44
C ARG A 90 -4.30 -11.85 -10.43
N GLU A 91 -4.03 -10.83 -11.24
CA GLU A 91 -2.72 -10.19 -11.30
C GLU A 91 -2.35 -9.57 -9.94
N THR A 92 -3.35 -9.10 -9.19
CA THR A 92 -3.17 -8.63 -7.82
C THR A 92 -2.58 -9.72 -6.92
N VAL A 93 -3.15 -10.93 -7.00
CA VAL A 93 -2.69 -12.07 -6.19
C VAL A 93 -1.27 -12.46 -6.57
N GLU A 94 -0.98 -12.53 -7.86
CA GLU A 94 0.38 -12.85 -8.36
C GLU A 94 1.40 -11.80 -7.95
N PHE A 95 1.04 -10.52 -8.04
CA PHE A 95 1.88 -9.42 -7.59
C PHE A 95 2.20 -9.53 -6.09
N LEU A 96 1.17 -9.76 -5.25
CA LEU A 96 1.33 -9.92 -3.81
C LEU A 96 2.19 -11.13 -3.47
N MET A 97 1.99 -12.26 -4.15
CA MET A 97 2.82 -13.46 -3.98
C MET A 97 4.28 -13.21 -4.36
N ASN A 98 4.52 -12.52 -5.48
CA ASN A 98 5.86 -12.13 -5.91
C ASN A 98 6.52 -11.18 -4.91
N LEU A 99 5.75 -10.27 -4.29
CA LEU A 99 6.22 -9.37 -3.26
C LEU A 99 6.67 -10.13 -2.00
N ILE A 100 5.94 -11.19 -1.62
CA ILE A 100 6.29 -12.05 -0.48
C ILE A 100 7.56 -12.87 -0.79
N ASN A 101 7.62 -13.46 -1.99
CA ASN A 101 8.71 -14.33 -2.43
C ASN A 101 10.03 -13.60 -2.71
N LYS A 102 10.00 -12.28 -2.99
CA LYS A 102 11.21 -11.46 -3.00
C LYS A 102 11.81 -11.43 -1.58
N LYS A 103 12.80 -12.28 -1.35
CA LYS A 103 13.67 -12.30 -0.17
C LYS A 103 14.95 -11.52 -0.42
#